data_AF-A0A447RNJ7-F1
#
_entry.id   AF-A0A447RNJ7-F1
#
_cell.length_a   1.000
_cell.length_b   1.000
_cell.length_c   1.000
_cell.angle_alpha   90.00
_cell.angle_beta   90.00
_cell.angle_gamma   90.00
#
_symmetry.space_group_name_H-M   'P 1'
#
loop_
_entity.id
_entity.type
_entity.pdbx_description
1 polymer ?
#
loop_
_entity_poly.entity_id
_entity_poly.type
_entity_poly.pdbx_seq_one_letter_code
_entity_poly.pdbx_strand_id
1 'polypeptide(L)'
;MRLLGPNSLGLLAPWQGLNASFSPVPIHRGKLAFISQSAAVSNTILDWAQQREMGFSYFIALGDSLDIDVDDLLDFLARDSKTSAILLYLEHLSDARRFVSAARSASRNKPILVIKSGP
;
A
#
# COMPACT_ATOMS: atom_id res chain seq x y z
N MET A 1 -20.68 -4.29 0.30
CA MET A 1 -19.83 -3.09 0.54
C MET A 1 -18.51 -3.60 1.09
N ARG A 2 -17.36 -3.05 0.67
CA ARG A 2 -16.04 -3.36 1.23
C ARG A 2 -15.52 -2.15 2.01
N LEU A 3 -14.78 -2.36 3.09
CA LEU A 3 -14.26 -1.32 3.99
C LEU A 3 -12.73 -1.34 4.06
N LEU A 4 -12.12 -0.16 3.96
CA LEU A 4 -10.69 0.08 4.18
C LEU A 4 -10.49 0.71 5.56
N GLY A 5 -9.58 0.17 6.36
CA GLY A 5 -9.45 0.55 7.77
C GLY A 5 -10.09 -0.49 8.72
N PRO A 6 -10.57 -0.08 9.91
CA PRO A 6 -10.54 1.27 10.50
C PRO A 6 -9.13 1.73 10.91
N ASN A 7 -9.01 2.90 11.56
CA ASN A 7 -7.74 3.49 12.03
C ASN A 7 -6.66 3.66 10.95
N SER A 8 -7.11 3.89 9.72
CA SER A 8 -6.24 4.11 8.56
C SER A 8 -5.96 5.60 8.34
N LEU A 9 -4.76 5.92 7.81
CA LEU A 9 -4.46 7.24 7.26
C LEU A 9 -5.28 7.54 5.99
N GLY A 10 -5.70 6.50 5.27
CA GLY A 10 -6.47 6.55 4.03
C GLY A 10 -5.69 6.11 2.80
N LEU A 11 -6.15 6.57 1.64
CA LEU A 11 -5.70 6.14 0.31
C LEU A 11 -5.32 7.34 -0.56
N LEU A 12 -4.22 7.21 -1.29
CA LEU A 12 -3.78 8.18 -2.30
C LEU A 12 -3.61 7.44 -3.64
N ALA A 13 -4.21 8.01 -4.69
CA ALA A 13 -4.14 7.48 -6.06
C ALA A 13 -3.77 8.61 -7.03
N PRO A 14 -2.47 8.98 -7.13
CA PRO A 14 -2.01 10.16 -7.86
C PRO A 14 -2.32 10.13 -9.37
N TRP A 15 -2.38 8.94 -9.97
CA TRP A 15 -2.76 8.81 -11.39
C TRP A 15 -4.21 9.20 -11.64
N GLN A 16 -5.07 9.06 -10.64
CA GLN A 16 -6.49 9.42 -10.66
C GLN A 16 -6.74 10.83 -10.09
N GLY A 17 -5.70 11.49 -9.55
CA GLY A 17 -5.86 12.79 -8.87
C GLY A 17 -6.64 12.69 -7.56
N LEU A 18 -6.67 11.51 -6.93
CA LEU A 18 -7.43 11.27 -5.71
C LEU A 18 -6.52 11.30 -4.48
N ASN A 19 -6.86 12.16 -3.52
CA ASN A 19 -6.39 12.09 -2.14
C ASN A 19 -7.61 11.84 -1.23
N ALA A 20 -7.75 10.60 -0.77
CA ALA A 20 -8.75 10.18 0.21
C ALA A 20 -8.04 9.78 1.52
N SER A 21 -7.16 10.66 2.00
CA SER A 21 -6.36 10.45 3.21
C SER A 21 -6.36 11.69 4.11
N PHE A 22 -5.88 11.54 5.33
CA PHE A 22 -5.64 12.65 6.24
C PHE A 22 -4.30 13.38 5.99
N SER A 23 -3.55 13.00 4.94
CA SER A 23 -2.32 13.70 4.59
C SER A 23 -2.61 15.00 3.82
N PRO A 24 -2.09 16.15 4.28
CA PRO A 24 -2.25 17.42 3.58
C PRO A 24 -1.32 17.56 2.37
N VAL A 25 -0.44 16.58 2.14
CA VAL A 25 0.66 16.67 1.20
C VAL A 25 0.23 16.18 -0.20
N PRO A 26 0.51 16.95 -1.27
CA PRO A 26 0.33 16.48 -2.63
C PRO A 26 1.38 15.41 -2.98
N ILE A 27 0.95 14.32 -3.61
CA ILE A 27 1.84 13.24 -4.05
C ILE A 27 2.01 13.27 -5.57
N HIS A 28 3.25 13.04 -6.01
CA HIS A 28 3.61 12.92 -7.41
C HIS A 28 3.21 11.57 -8.00
N ARG A 29 2.92 11.55 -9.30
CA ARG A 29 2.68 10.29 -10.03
C ARG A 29 3.98 9.49 -10.10
N GLY A 30 3.93 8.25 -9.63
CA GLY A 30 5.05 7.30 -9.73
C GLY A 30 4.58 5.90 -10.09
N LYS A 31 5.50 4.94 -10.01
CA LYS A 31 5.23 3.53 -10.37
C LYS A 31 5.32 2.56 -9.19
N LEU A 32 5.67 3.06 -8.01
CA LEU A 32 5.75 2.27 -6.78
C LEU A 32 4.39 2.30 -6.08
N ALA A 33 3.84 1.15 -5.75
CA ALA A 33 2.74 1.06 -4.81
C ALA A 33 3.30 0.85 -3.40
N PHE A 34 2.73 1.55 -2.42
CA PHE A 34 3.06 1.36 -1.02
C PHE A 34 1.81 0.95 -0.24
N ILE A 35 1.93 -0.09 0.58
CA ILE A 35 0.89 -0.55 1.49
C ILE A 35 1.49 -0.66 2.90
N SER A 36 0.80 -0.15 3.91
CA SER A 36 1.24 -0.23 5.30
C SER A 36 0.10 -0.44 6.27
N GLN A 37 0.28 -1.34 7.24
CA GLN A 37 -0.61 -1.49 8.40
C GLN A 37 -0.36 -0.42 9.48
N SER A 38 0.78 0.28 9.43
CA SER A 38 1.15 1.29 10.42
C SER A 38 0.90 2.71 9.92
N ALA A 39 0.08 3.48 10.64
CA ALA A 39 -0.16 4.89 10.35
C ALA A 39 1.10 5.76 10.57
N ALA A 40 1.89 5.46 11.61
CA ALA A 40 3.13 6.18 11.89
C ALA A 40 4.15 6.01 10.75
N VAL A 41 4.39 4.77 10.33
CA VAL A 41 5.29 4.48 9.20
C VAL A 41 4.75 5.10 7.90
N SER A 42 3.44 5.06 7.70
CA SER A 42 2.83 5.69 6.53
C SER A 42 3.16 7.19 6.46
N ASN A 43 2.94 7.94 7.55
CA ASN A 43 3.27 9.36 7.61
C ASN A 43 4.77 9.61 7.37
N THR A 44 5.64 8.84 8.01
CA THR A 44 7.10 9.00 7.82
C THR A 44 7.53 8.76 6.36
N ILE A 45 6.97 7.75 5.70
CA ILE A 45 7.27 7.48 4.29
C ILE A 45 6.73 8.57 3.39
N LEU A 46 5.55 9.14 3.69
CA LEU A 46 5.00 10.28 2.94
C LEU A 46 5.88 11.51 3.06
N ASP A 47 6.27 11.89 4.28
CA ASP A 47 7.14 13.05 4.52
C ASP A 47 8.47 12.90 3.79
N TRP A 48 9.07 11.70 3.88
CA TRP A 48 10.31 11.39 3.18
C TRP A 48 10.14 11.42 1.65
N ALA A 49 9.03 10.88 1.13
CA ALA A 49 8.76 10.86 -0.31
C ALA A 49 8.57 12.28 -0.85
N GLN A 50 7.92 13.16 -0.09
CA GLN A 50 7.77 14.57 -0.45
C GLN A 50 9.14 15.26 -0.55
N GLN A 51 10.02 15.07 0.45
CA GLN A 51 11.36 15.67 0.44
C GLN A 51 12.24 15.20 -0.72
N ARG A 52 11.96 14.00 -1.27
CA ARG A 52 12.71 13.41 -2.38
C ARG A 52 12.00 13.48 -3.73
N GLU A 53 10.87 14.18 -3.80
CA GLU A 53 10.02 14.25 -4.99
C GLU A 53 9.66 12.85 -5.55
N MET A 54 9.55 11.87 -4.66
CA MET A 54 9.20 10.50 -5.00
C MET A 54 7.68 10.38 -5.17
N GLY A 55 7.26 9.74 -6.26
CA GLY A 55 5.86 9.50 -6.56
C GLY A 55 5.42 8.07 -6.29
N PHE A 56 4.10 7.89 -6.17
CA PHE A 56 3.47 6.58 -6.00
C PHE A 56 2.47 6.30 -7.12
N SER A 57 2.27 5.01 -7.44
CA SER A 57 1.11 4.59 -8.22
C SER A 57 -0.12 4.56 -7.32
N TYR A 58 0.03 3.97 -6.14
CA TYR A 58 -0.92 3.96 -5.03
C TYR A 58 -0.17 4.04 -3.71
N PHE A 59 -0.74 4.77 -2.74
CA PHE A 59 -0.27 4.76 -1.35
C PHE A 59 -1.47 4.42 -0.47
N ILE A 60 -1.42 3.29 0.21
CA ILE A 60 -2.55 2.71 0.92
C ILE A 60 -2.15 2.43 2.37
N ALA A 61 -2.69 3.20 3.31
CA ALA A 61 -2.65 2.81 4.71
C ALA A 61 -3.82 1.88 4.97
N LEU A 62 -3.57 0.68 5.46
CA LEU A 62 -4.62 -0.29 5.77
C LEU A 62 -5.24 -0.07 7.15
N GLY A 63 -4.46 0.47 8.11
CA GLY A 63 -4.85 0.46 9.51
C GLY A 63 -5.10 -0.98 9.99
N ASP A 64 -6.21 -1.19 10.69
CA ASP A 64 -6.52 -2.47 11.34
C ASP A 64 -6.92 -3.58 10.35
N SER A 65 -7.12 -3.27 9.06
CA SER A 65 -7.39 -4.26 8.00
C SER A 65 -8.61 -5.17 8.30
N LEU A 66 -9.71 -4.60 8.80
CA LEU A 66 -10.85 -5.40 9.29
C LEU A 66 -11.61 -6.14 8.18
N ASP A 67 -11.60 -5.62 6.95
CA ASP A 67 -12.30 -6.20 5.80
C ASP A 67 -11.41 -6.30 4.57
N ILE A 68 -10.84 -5.18 4.10
CA ILE A 68 -9.80 -5.21 3.07
C ILE A 68 -8.46 -5.50 3.76
N ASP A 69 -7.79 -6.56 3.32
CA ASP A 69 -6.47 -6.96 3.80
C ASP A 69 -5.44 -6.92 2.64
N VAL A 70 -4.19 -7.26 2.93
CA VAL A 70 -3.04 -7.13 2.04
C VAL A 70 -3.19 -7.99 0.78
N ASP A 71 -3.78 -9.19 0.89
CA ASP A 71 -4.00 -10.10 -0.23
C ASP A 71 -4.98 -9.51 -1.26
N ASP A 72 -6.08 -8.89 -0.82
CA ASP A 72 -7.00 -8.16 -1.72
C ASP A 72 -6.26 -7.06 -2.49
N LEU A 73 -5.42 -6.28 -1.79
CA LEU A 73 -4.67 -5.18 -2.39
C LEU A 73 -3.57 -5.69 -3.34
N LEU A 74 -2.93 -6.80 -3.03
CA LEU A 74 -1.96 -7.44 -3.92
C LEU A 74 -2.63 -7.91 -5.21
N ASP A 75 -3.80 -8.53 -5.14
CA ASP A 75 -4.55 -8.96 -6.32
C ASP A 75 -5.01 -7.78 -7.18
N PHE A 76 -5.44 -6.69 -6.54
CA PHE A 76 -5.76 -5.43 -7.21
C PHE A 76 -4.53 -4.85 -7.92
N LEU A 77 -3.44 -4.65 -7.17
CA LEU A 77 -2.21 -4.04 -7.66
C LEU A 77 -1.52 -4.91 -8.71
N ALA A 78 -1.68 -6.24 -8.69
CA ALA A 78 -1.13 -7.13 -9.71
C ALA A 78 -1.65 -6.77 -11.13
N ARG A 79 -2.89 -6.31 -11.22
CA ARG A 79 -3.59 -6.00 -12.48
C ARG A 79 -3.44 -4.54 -12.91
N ASP A 80 -3.00 -3.67 -12.03
CA ASP A 80 -2.86 -2.24 -12.32
C ASP A 80 -1.66 -1.94 -13.24
N SER A 81 -1.90 -1.33 -14.40
CA SER A 81 -0.83 -1.02 -15.37
C SER A 81 0.11 0.10 -14.92
N LYS A 82 -0.26 0.90 -13.92
CA LYS A 82 0.57 2.01 -13.42
C LYS A 82 1.56 1.58 -12.34
N THR A 83 1.30 0.46 -11.69
CA THR A 83 2.16 -0.13 -10.65
C THR A 83 3.18 -1.08 -11.27
N SER A 84 4.47 -0.78 -11.07
CA SER A 84 5.60 -1.61 -11.49
C SER A 84 6.29 -2.34 -10.34
N ALA A 85 6.16 -1.88 -9.11
CA ALA A 85 6.71 -2.52 -7.91
C ALA A 85 5.80 -2.27 -6.71
N ILE A 86 5.84 -3.16 -5.72
CA ILE A 86 5.02 -3.08 -4.51
C ILE A 86 5.92 -3.13 -3.28
N LEU A 87 5.81 -2.13 -2.40
CA LEU A 87 6.44 -2.10 -1.08
C LEU A 87 5.36 -2.32 -0.02
N LEU A 88 5.56 -3.35 0.81
CA LEU A 88 4.64 -3.71 1.89
C LEU A 88 5.33 -3.49 3.24
N TYR A 89 4.67 -2.79 4.15
CA TYR A 89 5.01 -2.79 5.56
C TYR A 89 3.95 -3.58 6.34
N LEU A 90 4.36 -4.71 6.91
CA LEU A 90 3.47 -5.66 7.57
C LEU A 90 3.87 -5.83 9.04
N GLU A 91 2.89 -5.77 9.93
CA GLU A 91 3.09 -6.10 11.35
C GLU A 91 2.62 -7.52 11.64
N HIS A 92 1.47 -7.89 11.07
CA HIS A 92 0.84 -9.19 11.23
C HIS A 92 0.21 -9.70 9.93
N LEU A 93 -0.01 -11.02 9.85
CA LEU A 93 -0.67 -11.70 8.73
C LEU A 93 -1.83 -12.54 9.25
N SER A 94 -3.05 -12.16 8.86
CA SER A 94 -4.30 -12.83 9.23
C SER A 94 -4.42 -14.22 8.59
N ASP A 95 -4.17 -14.31 7.28
CA ASP A 95 -4.16 -15.55 6.50
C ASP A 95 -2.91 -15.64 5.64
N ALA A 96 -1.90 -16.35 6.16
CA ALA A 96 -0.63 -16.55 5.46
C ALA A 96 -0.78 -17.27 4.12
N ARG A 97 -1.78 -18.16 3.94
CA ARG A 97 -1.95 -18.91 2.69
C ARG A 97 -2.47 -18.00 1.59
N ARG A 98 -3.46 -17.17 1.90
CA ARG A 98 -3.97 -16.17 0.94
C ARG A 98 -2.90 -15.16 0.58
N PHE A 99 -2.19 -14.63 1.57
CA PHE A 99 -1.07 -13.73 1.34
C PHE A 99 -0.03 -14.34 0.38
N VAL A 100 0.47 -15.55 0.66
CA VAL A 100 1.47 -16.21 -0.21
C VAL A 100 0.94 -16.44 -1.62
N SER A 101 -0.34 -16.82 -1.75
CA SER A 101 -0.99 -16.99 -3.06
C SER A 101 -1.02 -15.69 -3.86
N ALA A 102 -1.53 -14.60 -3.26
CA ALA A 102 -1.62 -13.29 -3.89
C ALA A 102 -0.23 -12.71 -4.20
N ALA A 103 0.69 -12.78 -3.25
CA ALA A 103 2.07 -12.33 -3.42
C ALA A 103 2.80 -13.10 -4.53
N ARG A 104 2.61 -14.42 -4.63
CA ARG A 104 3.19 -15.23 -5.71
C ARG A 104 2.60 -14.85 -7.07
N SER A 105 1.30 -14.57 -7.13
CA SER A 105 0.63 -14.13 -8.35
C SER A 105 1.18 -12.78 -8.83
N ALA A 106 1.22 -11.78 -7.93
CA ALA A 106 1.74 -10.45 -8.22
C ALA A 106 3.24 -10.46 -8.57
N SER A 107 4.04 -11.25 -7.86
CA SER A 107 5.50 -11.38 -8.05
C SER A 107 5.92 -11.91 -9.43
N ARG A 108 5.00 -12.51 -10.21
CA ARG A 108 5.30 -12.95 -11.58
C ARG A 108 5.72 -11.80 -12.49
N ASN A 109 5.15 -10.61 -12.25
CA ASN A 109 5.36 -9.45 -13.11
C ASN A 109 5.83 -8.21 -12.36
N LYS A 110 5.71 -8.19 -11.02
CA LYS A 110 5.98 -7.01 -10.20
C LYS A 110 6.81 -7.40 -8.99
N PRO A 111 8.04 -6.90 -8.83
CA PRO A 111 8.81 -7.15 -7.61
C PRO A 111 8.03 -6.65 -6.39
N ILE A 112 8.02 -7.47 -5.34
CA ILE A 112 7.42 -7.16 -4.05
C ILE A 112 8.53 -7.14 -3.00
N LEU A 113 8.67 -6.02 -2.30
CA LEU A 113 9.54 -5.90 -1.14
C LEU A 113 8.68 -5.84 0.12
N VAL A 114 8.98 -6.69 1.09
CA VAL A 114 8.24 -6.76 2.36
C VAL A 114 9.16 -6.36 3.49
N ILE A 115 8.73 -5.38 4.27
CA ILE A 115 9.30 -5.01 5.56
C ILE A 115 8.37 -5.60 6.61
N LYS A 116 8.80 -6.69 7.24
CA LYS A 116 8.08 -7.29 8.39
C LYS A 116 8.59 -6.63 9.66
N SER A 117 7.66 -6.04 10.42
CA SER A 117 7.91 -5.48 11.74
C SER A 117 7.42 -6.42 12.82
N GLY A 118 8.19 -6.53 13.90
CA GLY A 118 7.94 -7.48 14.99
C GLY A 118 8.29 -8.94 14.64
N PRO A 119 8.38 -9.81 15.65
CA PRO A 119 8.67 -11.23 15.49
C PRO A 119 7.59 -12.00 14.70
#